data_AF-X1MQ03-F1
#
_entry.id   AF-X1MQ03-F1
#
_cell.length_a   1.000
_cell.length_b   1.000
_cell.length_c   1.000
_cell.angle_alpha   90.00
_cell.angle_beta   90.00
_cell.angle_gamma   90.00
#
_symmetry.space_group_name_H-M   'P 1'
#
loop_
_entity.id
_entity.type
_entity.pdbx_description
1 polymer ?
#
loop_
_entity_poly.entity_id
_entity_poly.type
_entity_poly.pdbx_seq_one_letter_code
_entity_poly.pdbx_strand_id
1 'polypeptide(L)'
;PYEHLAPLFHLATLLIVVLIGRFPEKMGRVLAAYMGLNYLVIALVPTMGMTEKYGHVIHWGALVASALLGVTWIVVAIRSGLETSYADVPPSRYALLPLALLAFWSPYRATGAGVRPDFDPLLLLASPDYGLTFCLTTPVFLFLLILFYPKVSPFAYRITAFNGLLYGLFNMTHFFEPALRWMGVLHLPLLIIACYALMLPGMMRRRAARLG
;
A
#
# COMPACT_ATOMS: atom_id res chain seq x y z
N PRO A 1 19.20 5.34 -4.34
CA PRO A 1 20.19 4.71 -3.42
C PRO A 1 19.70 3.45 -2.67
N TYR A 2 18.39 3.33 -2.38
CA TYR A 2 17.86 2.19 -1.60
C TYR A 2 17.14 1.12 -2.43
N GLU A 3 17.13 1.24 -3.77
CA GLU A 3 16.44 0.31 -4.68
C GLU A 3 16.87 -1.15 -4.52
N HIS A 4 18.10 -1.40 -4.05
CA HIS A 4 18.60 -2.74 -3.74
C HIS A 4 17.82 -3.44 -2.60
N LEU A 5 17.06 -2.70 -1.80
CA LEU A 5 16.17 -3.24 -0.77
C LEU A 5 14.80 -3.65 -1.34
N ALA A 6 14.44 -3.23 -2.55
CA ALA A 6 13.13 -3.54 -3.09
C ALA A 6 12.85 -5.04 -3.21
N PRO A 7 13.80 -5.90 -3.62
CA PRO A 7 13.57 -7.35 -3.63
C PRO A 7 13.25 -7.93 -2.25
N LEU A 8 13.84 -7.38 -1.19
CA LEU A 8 13.54 -7.79 0.18
C LEU A 8 12.07 -7.56 0.52
N PHE A 9 11.51 -6.39 0.15
CA PHE A 9 10.10 -6.09 0.40
C PHE A 9 9.15 -6.93 -0.46
N HIS A 10 9.48 -7.22 -1.72
CA HIS A 10 8.67 -8.14 -2.54
C HIS A 10 8.59 -9.52 -1.91
N LEU A 11 9.76 -10.10 -1.60
CA LEU A 11 9.86 -11.43 -1.01
C LEU A 11 9.19 -11.47 0.37
N ALA A 12 9.37 -10.43 1.20
CA ALA A 12 8.71 -10.35 2.50
C ALA A 12 7.18 -10.30 2.37
N THR A 13 6.64 -9.46 1.47
CA THR A 13 5.19 -9.40 1.22
C THR A 13 4.66 -10.76 0.74
N LEU A 14 5.30 -11.37 -0.26
CA LEU A 14 4.89 -12.67 -0.79
C LEU A 14 4.93 -13.76 0.28
N LEU A 15 6.01 -13.80 1.06
CA LEU A 15 6.17 -14.75 2.16
C LEU A 15 5.06 -14.57 3.19
N ILE A 16 4.73 -13.33 3.58
CA ILE A 16 3.63 -13.06 4.52
C ILE A 16 2.29 -13.53 3.95
N VAL A 17 1.99 -13.24 2.68
CA VAL A 17 0.74 -13.68 2.02
C VAL A 17 0.63 -15.21 2.03
N VAL A 18 1.69 -15.92 1.68
CA VAL A 18 1.73 -17.40 1.71
C VAL A 18 1.58 -17.92 3.14
N LEU A 19 2.30 -17.34 4.11
CA LEU A 19 2.26 -17.77 5.50
C LEU A 19 0.90 -17.51 6.16
N ILE A 20 0.15 -16.47 5.75
CA ILE A 20 -1.23 -16.26 6.23
C ILE A 20 -2.11 -17.47 5.87
N GLY A 21 -1.94 -18.04 4.68
CA GLY A 21 -2.68 -19.24 4.27
C GLY A 21 -2.38 -20.46 5.13
N ARG A 22 -1.18 -20.54 5.73
CA ARG A 22 -0.75 -21.69 6.54
C ARG A 22 -0.90 -21.50 8.04
N PHE A 23 -0.78 -20.27 8.53
CA PHE A 23 -0.75 -19.91 9.95
C PHE A 23 -1.61 -18.66 10.27
N PRO A 24 -2.91 -18.66 9.91
CA PRO A 24 -3.77 -17.47 9.98
C PRO A 24 -3.80 -16.79 11.35
N GLU A 25 -3.81 -17.57 12.43
CA GLU A 25 -3.90 -17.06 13.81
C GLU A 25 -2.67 -16.27 14.27
N LYS A 26 -1.48 -16.57 13.73
CA LYS A 26 -0.21 -15.95 14.14
C LYS A 26 0.15 -14.76 13.26
N MET A 27 -0.35 -14.75 12.02
CA MET A 27 0.12 -13.84 10.98
C MET A 27 -0.48 -12.43 11.07
N GLY A 28 -1.57 -12.23 11.80
CA GLY A 28 -2.14 -10.89 11.98
C GLY A 28 -1.19 -9.90 12.66
N ARG A 29 -0.51 -10.33 13.73
CA ARG A 29 0.53 -9.53 14.39
C ARG A 29 1.74 -9.29 13.48
N VAL A 30 2.16 -10.30 12.72
CA VAL A 30 3.31 -10.20 11.81
C VAL A 30 3.02 -9.22 10.68
N LEU A 31 1.84 -9.31 10.06
CA LEU A 31 1.41 -8.40 9.01
C LEU A 31 1.33 -6.96 9.54
N ALA A 32 0.73 -6.74 10.71
CA ALA A 32 0.66 -5.40 11.31
C ALA A 32 2.07 -4.84 11.63
N ALA A 33 2.98 -5.66 12.16
CA ALA A 33 4.35 -5.25 12.44
C ALA A 33 5.11 -4.91 11.15
N TYR A 34 4.96 -5.75 10.11
CA TYR A 34 5.55 -5.53 8.80
C TYR A 34 5.08 -4.20 8.18
N MET A 35 3.77 -3.94 8.20
CA MET A 35 3.21 -2.68 7.72
C MET A 35 3.75 -1.48 8.51
N GLY A 36 3.83 -1.60 9.84
CA GLY A 36 4.36 -0.56 10.71
C GLY A 36 5.82 -0.23 10.39
N LEU A 37 6.67 -1.24 10.33
CA LEU A 37 8.09 -1.08 9.97
C LEU A 37 8.26 -0.54 8.55
N ASN A 38 7.48 -1.03 7.59
CA ASN A 38 7.54 -0.57 6.22
C ASN A 38 7.17 0.92 6.10
N TYR A 39 6.11 1.38 6.77
CA TYR A 39 5.78 2.81 6.80
C TYR A 39 6.84 3.67 7.50
N LEU A 40 7.56 3.14 8.50
CA LEU A 40 8.70 3.85 9.10
C LEU A 40 9.87 3.96 8.12
N VAL A 41 10.15 2.92 7.33
CA VAL A 41 11.14 2.99 6.24
C VAL A 41 10.71 4.03 5.20
N ILE A 42 9.45 4.02 4.78
CA ILE A 42 8.87 5.02 3.87
C ILE A 42 8.89 6.43 4.50
N ALA A 43 8.84 6.56 5.83
CA ALA A 43 8.95 7.87 6.46
C ALA A 43 10.36 8.45 6.39
N LEU A 44 11.39 7.60 6.34
CA LEU A 44 12.80 8.01 6.41
C LEU A 44 13.46 8.09 5.04
N VAL A 45 13.13 7.17 4.12
CA VAL A 45 13.87 6.99 2.87
C VAL A 45 13.48 8.00 1.78
N PRO A 46 12.21 8.10 1.33
CA PRO A 46 11.81 8.92 0.19
C PRO A 46 11.43 10.35 0.58
N THR A 47 11.26 10.64 1.87
CA THR A 47 10.85 11.98 2.34
C THR A 47 12.03 12.94 2.45
N MET A 48 13.25 12.41 2.39
CA MET A 48 14.50 13.17 2.41
C MET A 48 15.11 13.14 1.00
N GLY A 49 15.25 14.32 0.39
CA GLY A 49 15.77 14.47 -0.97
C GLY A 49 16.91 15.49 -1.04
N MET A 50 17.77 15.36 -2.03
CA MET A 50 18.79 16.36 -2.37
C MET A 50 18.33 17.11 -3.62
N THR A 51 18.35 18.44 -3.56
CA THR A 51 18.05 19.31 -4.69
C THR A 51 19.30 20.09 -5.08
N GLU A 52 19.50 20.33 -6.37
CA GLU A 52 20.66 21.06 -6.88
C GLU A 52 20.73 22.50 -6.34
N LYS A 53 19.56 23.11 -6.11
CA LYS A 53 19.45 24.52 -5.68
C LYS A 53 19.41 24.72 -4.17
N TYR A 54 18.76 23.82 -3.42
CA TYR A 54 18.49 24.02 -1.99
C TYR A 54 19.17 22.97 -1.10
N GLY A 55 19.93 22.04 -1.67
CA GLY A 55 20.57 20.97 -0.92
C GLY A 55 19.52 20.02 -0.32
N HIS A 56 19.64 19.70 0.96
CA HIS A 56 18.78 18.74 1.64
C HIS A 56 17.37 19.30 1.89
N VAL A 57 16.35 18.65 1.32
CA VAL A 57 14.94 19.02 1.44
C VAL A 57 14.18 17.87 2.10
N ILE A 58 13.34 18.21 3.07
CA ILE A 58 12.49 17.24 3.78
C ILE A 58 11.03 17.52 3.45
N HIS A 59 10.33 16.50 2.96
CA HIS A 59 8.90 16.53 2.73
C HIS A 59 8.14 16.21 4.03
N TRP A 60 8.02 17.21 4.90
CA TRP A 60 7.46 17.06 6.26
C TRP A 60 6.09 16.40 6.32
N GLY A 61 5.18 16.71 5.39
CA GLY A 61 3.83 16.13 5.36
C GLY A 61 3.85 14.61 5.21
N ALA A 62 4.68 14.09 4.31
CA ALA A 62 4.84 12.66 4.06
C ALA A 62 5.63 11.97 5.16
N LEU A 63 6.63 12.64 5.73
CA LEU A 63 7.38 12.14 6.88
C LEU A 63 6.45 11.93 8.07
N VAL A 64 5.71 12.97 8.47
CA VAL A 64 4.80 12.90 9.62
C VAL A 64 3.69 11.89 9.36
N ALA A 65 3.06 11.91 8.18
CA ALA A 65 1.98 10.98 7.86
C ALA A 65 2.46 9.52 7.88
N SER A 66 3.58 9.21 7.24
CA SER A 66 4.13 7.85 7.20
C SER A 66 4.62 7.40 8.57
N ALA A 67 5.24 8.28 9.36
CA ALA A 67 5.66 7.96 10.72
C ALA A 67 4.47 7.66 11.64
N LEU A 68 3.40 8.46 11.58
CA LEU A 68 2.17 8.23 12.34
C LEU A 68 1.50 6.90 11.95
N LEU A 69 1.45 6.58 10.66
CA LEU A 69 0.95 5.29 10.18
C LEU A 69 1.83 4.14 10.69
N GLY A 70 3.15 4.29 10.61
CA GLY A 70 4.13 3.33 11.10
C GLY A 70 3.91 3.01 12.57
N VAL A 71 3.92 4.03 13.44
CA VAL A 71 3.66 3.87 14.88
C VAL A 71 2.30 3.26 15.15
N THR A 72 1.25 3.71 14.44
CA THR A 72 -0.10 3.16 14.62
C THR A 72 -0.14 1.66 14.33
N TRP A 73 0.48 1.19 13.26
CA TRP A 73 0.52 -0.22 12.91
C TRP A 73 1.40 -1.06 13.84
N ILE A 74 2.49 -0.50 14.38
CA ILE A 74 3.26 -1.14 15.46
C ILE A 74 2.39 -1.32 16.71
N VAL A 75 1.61 -0.30 17.10
CA VAL A 75 0.68 -0.41 18.23
C VAL A 75 -0.39 -1.49 17.97
N VAL A 76 -0.92 -1.57 16.75
CA VAL A 76 -1.87 -2.64 16.35
C VAL A 76 -1.22 -4.01 16.47
N ALA A 77 0.05 -4.15 16.07
CA ALA A 77 0.79 -5.41 16.18
C ALA A 77 0.95 -5.83 17.65
N ILE A 78 1.35 -4.91 18.53
CA ILE A 78 1.50 -5.17 19.98
C ILE A 78 0.17 -5.58 20.61
N ARG A 79 -0.93 -4.92 20.22
CA ARG A 79 -2.28 -5.19 20.75
C ARG A 79 -3.01 -6.34 20.06
N SER A 80 -2.38 -7.01 19.08
CA SER A 80 -2.99 -8.07 18.25
C SER A 80 -4.33 -7.66 17.61
N GLY A 81 -4.44 -6.40 17.16
CA GLY A 81 -5.68 -5.82 16.62
C GLY A 81 -5.99 -6.17 15.15
N LEU A 82 -5.46 -7.30 14.66
CA LEU A 82 -5.62 -7.77 13.28
C LEU A 82 -5.71 -9.30 13.30
N GLU A 83 -6.80 -9.86 12.80
CA GLU A 83 -6.91 -11.31 12.53
C GLU A 83 -6.84 -11.55 11.02
N THR A 84 -6.01 -12.51 10.61
CA THR A 84 -5.82 -12.84 9.19
C THR A 84 -6.39 -14.22 8.91
N SER A 85 -7.38 -14.33 8.01
CA SER A 85 -7.90 -15.62 7.56
C SER A 85 -8.51 -15.47 6.17
N TYR A 86 -8.19 -16.40 5.26
CA TYR A 86 -8.78 -16.44 3.91
C TYR A 86 -10.10 -17.24 3.84
N ALA A 87 -10.45 -18.02 4.87
CA ALA A 87 -11.56 -18.97 4.81
C ALA A 87 -12.92 -18.30 4.56
N ASP A 88 -13.15 -17.12 5.13
CA ASP A 88 -14.45 -16.44 5.12
C ASP A 88 -14.46 -15.19 4.21
N VAL A 89 -13.48 -15.07 3.31
CA VAL A 89 -13.35 -13.87 2.48
C VAL A 89 -14.34 -13.94 1.31
N PRO A 90 -15.27 -12.98 1.18
CA PRO A 90 -16.23 -12.99 0.09
C PRO A 90 -15.51 -12.82 -1.27
N PRO A 91 -15.89 -13.60 -2.31
CA PRO A 91 -15.25 -13.55 -3.63
C PRO A 91 -15.17 -12.16 -4.26
N SER A 92 -16.16 -11.30 -3.98
CA SER A 92 -16.20 -9.93 -4.50
C SER A 92 -15.00 -9.06 -4.08
N ARG A 93 -14.34 -9.36 -2.96
CA ARG A 93 -13.15 -8.61 -2.52
C ARG A 93 -11.92 -8.95 -3.35
N TYR A 94 -11.85 -10.17 -3.91
CA TYR A 94 -10.76 -10.56 -4.81
C TYR A 94 -10.81 -9.86 -6.16
N ALA A 95 -11.92 -9.19 -6.50
CA ALA A 95 -11.98 -8.34 -7.70
C ALA A 95 -10.97 -7.19 -7.67
N LEU A 96 -10.46 -6.81 -6.49
CA LEU A 96 -9.41 -5.79 -6.33
C LEU A 96 -7.98 -6.36 -6.48
N LEU A 97 -7.84 -7.69 -6.55
CA LEU A 97 -6.53 -8.34 -6.67
C LEU A 97 -5.74 -7.86 -7.89
N PRO A 98 -6.32 -7.69 -9.11
CA PRO A 98 -5.57 -7.19 -10.25
C PRO A 98 -4.96 -5.80 -10.03
N LEU A 99 -5.65 -4.93 -9.29
CA LEU A 99 -5.15 -3.59 -8.96
C LEU A 99 -4.00 -3.68 -7.95
N ALA A 100 -4.15 -4.53 -6.92
CA ALA A 100 -3.07 -4.76 -5.96
C ALA A 100 -1.84 -5.38 -6.63
N LEU A 101 -2.03 -6.33 -7.56
CA LEU A 101 -0.95 -6.92 -8.35
C LEU A 101 -0.28 -5.90 -9.27
N LEU A 102 -1.03 -5.00 -9.89
CA LEU A 102 -0.46 -3.93 -10.71
C LEU A 102 0.43 -3.00 -9.88
N ALA A 103 0.01 -2.64 -8.66
CA ALA A 103 0.82 -1.84 -7.75
C ALA A 103 2.02 -2.61 -7.17
N PHE A 104 1.86 -3.91 -6.93
CA PHE A 104 2.95 -4.79 -6.50
C PHE A 104 4.03 -4.90 -7.58
N TRP A 105 3.62 -5.14 -8.84
CA TRP A 105 4.52 -5.28 -9.97
C TRP A 105 5.15 -3.95 -10.38
N SER A 106 4.34 -2.88 -10.40
CA SER A 106 4.73 -1.54 -10.85
C SER A 106 5.63 -1.55 -12.09
N PRO A 107 5.11 -2.06 -13.24
CA PRO A 107 5.91 -2.28 -14.44
C PRO A 107 6.25 -0.96 -15.13
N TYR A 108 7.37 -0.33 -14.76
CA TYR A 108 7.84 0.89 -15.39
C TYR A 108 9.36 0.98 -15.47
N ARG A 109 9.83 1.80 -16.41
CA ARG A 109 11.22 2.25 -16.49
C ARG A 109 11.26 3.77 -16.60
N ALA A 110 12.03 4.41 -15.72
CA ALA A 110 12.34 5.82 -15.85
C ALA A 110 13.41 6.02 -16.93
N THR A 111 13.14 6.90 -17.89
CA THR A 111 14.07 7.28 -18.95
C THR A 111 14.20 8.81 -18.99
N GLY A 112 15.24 9.34 -19.65
CA GLY A 112 15.39 10.79 -19.80
C GLY A 112 14.21 11.48 -20.52
N ALA A 113 13.36 10.72 -21.22
CA ALA A 113 12.16 11.19 -21.89
C ALA A 113 10.86 11.01 -21.07
N GLY A 114 10.96 10.55 -19.82
CA GLY A 114 9.81 10.29 -18.93
C GLY A 114 9.70 8.84 -18.48
N VAL A 115 8.55 8.52 -17.88
CA VAL A 115 8.22 7.21 -17.32
C VAL A 115 7.47 6.40 -18.39
N ARG A 116 8.00 5.24 -18.77
CA ARG A 116 7.42 4.35 -19.77
C ARG A 116 7.06 2.99 -19.18
N PRO A 117 6.03 2.30 -19.71
CA PRO A 117 5.74 0.93 -19.31
C PRO A 117 6.89 0.00 -19.65
N ASP A 118 7.25 -0.86 -18.70
CA ASP A 118 8.23 -1.93 -18.86
C ASP A 118 7.68 -3.18 -18.18
N PHE A 119 7.28 -4.15 -19.00
CA PHE A 119 6.60 -5.37 -18.53
C PHE A 119 7.57 -6.54 -18.33
N ASP A 120 8.82 -6.26 -17.98
CA ASP A 120 9.77 -7.28 -17.58
C ASP A 120 9.22 -8.05 -16.34
N PRO A 121 9.03 -9.38 -16.43
CA PRO A 121 8.58 -10.19 -15.31
C PRO A 121 9.50 -10.12 -14.09
N LEU A 122 10.79 -9.79 -14.26
CA LEU A 122 11.73 -9.63 -13.15
C LEU A 122 11.29 -8.51 -12.19
N LEU A 123 10.53 -7.52 -12.67
CA LEU A 123 10.00 -6.44 -11.83
C LEU A 123 9.00 -6.96 -10.79
N LEU A 124 8.40 -8.15 -10.97
CA LEU A 124 7.56 -8.78 -9.92
C LEU A 124 8.35 -9.14 -8.66
N LEU A 125 9.67 -9.21 -8.75
CA LEU A 125 10.56 -9.52 -7.63
C LEU A 125 11.50 -8.37 -7.30
N ALA A 126 11.58 -7.35 -8.14
CA ALA A 126 12.63 -6.33 -8.04
C ALA A 126 12.18 -4.94 -8.50
N SER A 127 10.87 -4.65 -8.54
CA SER A 127 10.40 -3.30 -8.88
C SER A 127 11.03 -2.26 -7.94
N PRO A 128 11.78 -1.28 -8.45
CA PRO A 128 12.69 -0.47 -7.63
C PRO A 128 12.01 0.32 -6.51
N ASP A 129 10.73 0.67 -6.68
CA ASP A 129 10.00 1.54 -5.75
C ASP A 129 9.02 0.80 -4.83
N TYR A 130 8.70 -0.46 -5.10
CA TYR A 130 7.76 -1.20 -4.25
C TYR A 130 8.41 -1.54 -2.90
N GLY A 131 7.65 -1.31 -1.83
CA GLY A 131 8.14 -1.41 -0.46
C GLY A 131 8.90 -0.20 0.04
N LEU A 132 9.31 0.70 -0.86
CA LEU A 132 10.03 1.94 -0.53
C LEU A 132 9.17 3.18 -0.73
N THR A 133 8.14 3.11 -1.58
CA THR A 133 7.23 4.22 -1.82
C THR A 133 5.84 3.96 -1.24
N PHE A 134 5.24 5.02 -0.70
CA PHE A 134 3.89 4.95 -0.12
C PHE A 134 2.85 4.49 -1.15
N CYS A 135 2.89 5.08 -2.36
CA CYS A 135 1.85 4.92 -3.36
C CYS A 135 1.73 3.51 -3.94
N LEU A 136 2.84 2.79 -4.07
CA LEU A 136 2.86 1.44 -4.64
C LEU A 136 2.65 0.38 -3.56
N THR A 137 3.08 0.66 -2.33
CA THR A 137 3.01 -0.31 -1.22
C THR A 137 1.65 -0.32 -0.54
N THR A 138 1.10 0.87 -0.27
CA THR A 138 -0.20 1.04 0.42
C THR A 138 -1.39 0.36 -0.25
N PRO A 139 -1.58 0.34 -1.60
CA PRO A 139 -2.69 -0.39 -2.21
C PRO A 139 -2.65 -1.89 -1.91
N VAL A 140 -1.46 -2.50 -1.85
CA VAL A 140 -1.30 -3.91 -1.49
C VAL A 140 -1.69 -4.14 -0.04
N PHE A 141 -1.24 -3.28 0.86
CA PHE A 141 -1.63 -3.35 2.27
C PHE A 141 -3.13 -3.16 2.47
N LEU A 142 -3.72 -2.13 1.87
CA LEU A 142 -5.16 -1.90 1.94
C LEU A 142 -5.97 -3.06 1.35
N PHE A 143 -5.50 -3.66 0.25
CA PHE A 143 -6.11 -4.86 -0.30
C PHE A 143 -6.15 -5.99 0.73
N LEU A 144 -5.01 -6.31 1.37
CA LEU A 144 -4.97 -7.34 2.42
C LEU A 144 -5.93 -7.01 3.57
N LEU A 145 -5.98 -5.75 4.03
CA LEU A 145 -6.90 -5.34 5.08
C LEU A 145 -8.38 -5.45 4.64
N ILE A 146 -8.69 -5.15 3.38
CA ILE A 146 -10.04 -5.33 2.82
C ILE A 146 -10.43 -6.80 2.88
N LEU A 147 -9.53 -7.73 2.52
CA LEU A 147 -9.80 -9.17 2.61
C LEU A 147 -10.20 -9.55 4.04
N PHE A 148 -9.49 -9.04 5.05
CA PHE A 148 -9.70 -9.40 6.46
C PHE A 148 -10.74 -8.55 7.20
N TYR A 149 -11.32 -7.53 6.57
CA TYR A 149 -12.37 -6.70 7.18
C TYR A 149 -13.62 -7.56 7.54
N PRO A 150 -14.26 -7.41 8.71
CA PRO A 150 -14.12 -6.34 9.71
C PRO A 150 -13.10 -6.63 10.83
N LYS A 151 -12.31 -7.70 10.75
CA LYS A 151 -11.39 -8.15 11.80
C LYS A 151 -10.05 -7.39 11.80
N VAL A 152 -10.13 -6.09 11.58
CA VAL A 152 -8.98 -5.17 11.49
C VAL A 152 -9.24 -3.97 12.39
N SER A 153 -8.18 -3.38 12.97
CA SER A 153 -8.29 -2.14 13.74
C SER A 153 -9.01 -1.04 12.95
N PRO A 154 -10.22 -0.59 13.36
CA PRO A 154 -11.00 0.36 12.58
C PRO A 154 -10.31 1.71 12.41
N PHE A 155 -9.59 2.14 13.44
CA PHE A 155 -8.82 3.38 13.40
C PHE A 155 -7.67 3.29 12.39
N ALA A 156 -6.79 2.29 12.55
CA ALA A 156 -5.62 2.11 11.68
C ALA A 156 -6.02 1.92 10.21
N TYR A 157 -7.07 1.12 9.97
CA TYR A 157 -7.65 0.91 8.65
C TYR A 157 -8.11 2.22 8.00
N ARG A 158 -8.90 3.03 8.73
CA ARG A 158 -9.45 4.29 8.20
C ARG A 158 -8.38 5.33 7.95
N ILE A 159 -7.43 5.52 8.86
CA ILE A 159 -6.37 6.51 8.65
C ILE A 159 -5.47 6.11 7.47
N THR A 160 -5.19 4.81 7.30
CA THR A 160 -4.40 4.30 6.17
C THR A 160 -5.13 4.54 4.86
N ALA A 161 -6.42 4.19 4.79
CA ALA A 161 -7.23 4.39 3.60
C ALA A 161 -7.43 5.88 3.28
N PHE A 162 -7.62 6.73 4.30
CA PHE A 162 -7.75 8.17 4.11
C PHE A 162 -6.46 8.80 3.60
N ASN A 163 -5.30 8.45 4.17
CA ASN A 163 -4.01 8.91 3.65
C ASN A 163 -3.78 8.42 2.22
N GLY A 164 -4.11 7.14 1.95
CA GLY A 164 -4.08 6.57 0.60
C GLY A 164 -4.92 7.35 -0.40
N LEU A 165 -6.11 7.79 -0.01
CA LEU A 165 -6.98 8.62 -0.85
C LEU A 165 -6.33 9.98 -1.17
N LEU A 166 -5.76 10.67 -0.16
CA LEU A 166 -5.12 11.96 -0.36
C LEU A 166 -3.94 11.87 -1.33
N TYR A 167 -3.05 10.90 -1.13
CA TYR A 167 -1.94 10.65 -2.06
C TYR A 167 -2.42 10.20 -3.43
N GLY A 168 -3.43 9.32 -3.48
CA GLY A 168 -4.03 8.87 -4.74
C GLY A 168 -4.53 10.04 -5.57
N LEU A 169 -5.30 10.94 -4.96
CA LEU A 169 -5.81 12.15 -5.62
C LEU A 169 -4.70 13.10 -6.07
N PHE A 170 -3.72 13.36 -5.21
CA PHE A 170 -2.59 14.23 -5.54
C PHE A 170 -1.79 13.70 -6.74
N ASN A 171 -1.54 12.39 -6.79
CA ASN A 171 -0.78 11.77 -7.87
C ASN A 171 -1.56 11.65 -9.19
N MET A 172 -2.87 11.93 -9.21
CA MET A 172 -3.61 12.06 -10.48
C MET A 172 -3.14 13.28 -11.29
N THR A 173 -2.45 14.22 -10.67
CA THR A 173 -1.81 15.33 -11.39
C THR A 173 -0.80 14.85 -12.45
N HIS A 174 -0.21 13.67 -12.28
CA HIS A 174 0.68 13.06 -13.28
C HIS A 174 0.03 12.84 -14.65
N PHE A 175 -1.30 12.73 -14.74
CA PHE A 175 -1.99 12.61 -16.03
C PHE A 175 -1.90 13.87 -16.88
N PHE A 176 -1.70 15.05 -16.27
CA PHE A 176 -1.56 16.31 -16.99
C PHE A 176 -0.19 16.48 -17.65
N GLU A 177 0.82 15.70 -17.23
CA GLU A 177 2.15 15.70 -17.82
C GLU A 177 2.30 14.49 -18.75
N PRO A 178 2.41 14.68 -20.09
CA PRO A 178 2.50 13.58 -21.06
C PRO A 178 3.61 12.57 -20.73
N ALA A 179 4.76 13.05 -20.23
CA ALA A 179 5.90 12.22 -19.86
C ALA A 179 5.65 11.33 -18.62
N LEU A 180 4.63 11.63 -17.80
CA LEU A 180 4.32 10.95 -16.54
C LEU A 180 2.97 10.23 -16.55
N ARG A 181 2.25 10.19 -17.68
CA ARG A 181 0.93 9.54 -17.76
C ARG A 181 0.95 8.09 -17.29
N TRP A 182 2.00 7.34 -17.61
CA TRP A 182 2.16 5.96 -17.13
C TRP A 182 2.28 5.90 -15.61
N MET A 183 3.02 6.85 -15.01
CA MET A 183 3.08 6.99 -13.56
C MET A 183 1.69 7.28 -12.98
N GLY A 184 0.88 8.11 -13.63
CA GLY A 184 -0.53 8.33 -13.26
C GLY A 184 -1.35 7.04 -13.24
N VAL A 185 -1.19 6.17 -14.24
CA VAL A 185 -1.84 4.85 -14.29
C VAL A 185 -1.43 3.97 -13.09
N LEU A 186 -0.14 3.94 -12.74
CA LEU A 186 0.36 3.18 -11.60
C LEU A 186 -0.14 3.69 -10.24
N HIS A 187 -0.70 4.91 -10.18
CA HIS A 187 -1.33 5.46 -8.98
C HIS A 187 -2.85 5.19 -8.89
N LEU A 188 -3.49 4.73 -9.97
CA LEU A 188 -4.91 4.35 -9.95
C LEU A 188 -5.24 3.26 -8.91
N PRO A 189 -4.42 2.20 -8.74
CA PRO A 189 -4.67 1.20 -7.70
C PRO A 189 -4.83 1.79 -6.31
N LEU A 190 -3.96 2.72 -5.92
CA LEU A 190 -4.04 3.39 -4.62
C LEU A 190 -5.37 4.14 -4.47
N LEU A 191 -5.73 4.96 -5.47
CA LEU A 191 -6.95 5.73 -5.44
C LEU A 191 -8.20 4.85 -5.34
N ILE A 192 -8.31 3.84 -6.20
CA ILE A 192 -9.49 2.96 -6.27
C ILE A 192 -9.62 2.12 -4.99
N ILE A 193 -8.53 1.50 -4.54
CA ILE A 193 -8.54 0.63 -3.35
C ILE A 193 -8.79 1.47 -2.09
N ALA A 194 -8.23 2.68 -1.98
CA ALA A 194 -8.50 3.59 -0.86
C ALA A 194 -9.97 4.03 -0.80
N CYS A 195 -10.56 4.42 -1.94
CA CYS A 195 -11.98 4.74 -2.03
C CYS A 195 -12.85 3.55 -1.59
N TYR A 196 -12.58 2.35 -2.14
CA TYR A 196 -13.29 1.14 -1.75
C TYR A 196 -13.15 0.86 -0.25
N ALA A 197 -11.94 0.99 0.29
CA ALA A 197 -11.66 0.74 1.68
C ALA A 197 -12.50 1.64 2.62
N LEU A 198 -12.64 2.93 2.28
CA LEU A 198 -13.44 3.88 3.04
C LEU A 198 -14.96 3.63 2.92
N MET A 199 -15.42 3.13 1.77
CA MET A 199 -16.84 2.85 1.51
C MET A 199 -17.31 1.52 2.12
N LEU A 200 -16.43 0.53 2.25
CA LEU A 200 -16.74 -0.83 2.68
C LEU A 200 -17.53 -0.90 4.00
N PRO A 201 -17.16 -0.18 5.09
CA PRO A 201 -17.93 -0.18 6.34
C PRO A 201 -19.38 0.31 6.17
N GLY A 202 -19.62 1.26 5.27
CA GLY A 202 -20.96 1.78 4.96
C GLY A 202 -21.78 0.78 4.14
N MET A 203 -21.15 0.16 3.14
CA MET A 203 -21.78 -0.85 2.29
C MET A 203 -22.23 -2.07 3.10
N MET A 204 -21.41 -2.54 4.04
CA MET A 204 -21.76 -3.67 4.90
C MET A 204 -22.92 -3.37 5.83
N ARG A 205 -22.96 -2.18 6.46
CA ARG A 205 -24.09 -1.74 7.29
C ARG A 205 -25.39 -1.69 6.50
N ARG A 206 -25.38 -1.13 5.28
CA ARG A 206 -26.56 -1.09 4.41
C ARG A 206 -27.02 -2.47 3.96
N ARG A 207 -26.09 -3.40 3.70
CA ARG A 207 -26.43 -4.78 3.32
C ARG A 207 -27.06 -5.54 4.49
N ALA A 208 -26.53 -5.38 5.71
CA ALA A 208 -27.10 -5.98 6.90
C ALA A 208 -28.54 -5.48 7.16
N ALA A 209 -28.79 -4.17 7.03
CA ALA A 209 -30.11 -3.57 7.19
C ALA A 209 -31.15 -3.96 6.11
N ARG A 210 -30.73 -4.58 5.00
CA ARG A 210 -31.64 -5.07 3.94
C ARG A 210 -31.99 -6.56 4.10
N LEU A 211 -31.28 -7.28 4.96
CA LEU A 211 -31.40 -8.73 5.14
C LEU A 211 -32.04 -9.12 6.49
N GLY A 212 -32.20 -8.16 7.40
CA GLY A 212 -32.96 -8.30 8.65
C GLY A 212 -34.27 -7.53 8.55
#